data_AF-A0A6L8RHU9-F1
#
_entry.id   AF-A0A6L8RHU9-F1
#
_cell.length_a   1.000
_cell.length_b   1.000
_cell.length_c   1.000
_cell.angle_alpha   90.00
_cell.angle_beta   90.00
_cell.angle_gamma   90.00
#
_symmetry.space_group_name_H-M   'P 1'
#
loop_
_entity.id
_entity.type
_entity.pdbx_description
1 polymer ?
#
loop_
_entity_poly.entity_id
_entity_poly.type
_entity_poly.pdbx_seq_one_letter_code
_entity_poly.pdbx_strand_id
1 'polypeptide(L)'
;MSNACKLLKILSFLFFVVGILSAGMGATALFAGSAAGDITSVMIVSCVVVIVLGVIEIVTAVFGIRAANNPAKAGVVWIWSIICLACSAISLLLSLPLLGGTGSSIPDFTGLIVSIIYFVLANRVKKEGMDRLS
;
A
#
# COMPACT_ATOMS: atom_id res chain seq x y z
N MET A 1 17.69 -17.74 3.62
CA MET A 1 16.90 -16.49 3.45
C MET A 1 17.35 -15.51 4.53
N SER A 2 17.78 -14.30 4.14
CA SER A 2 18.26 -13.27 5.08
C SER A 2 17.12 -12.72 5.95
N ASN A 3 17.47 -11.99 7.01
CA ASN A 3 16.47 -11.40 7.89
C ASN A 3 15.64 -10.32 7.18
N ALA A 4 16.25 -9.50 6.32
CA ALA A 4 15.54 -8.50 5.52
C ALA A 4 14.53 -9.14 4.56
N CYS A 5 14.89 -10.24 3.90
CA CYS A 5 13.98 -10.98 3.04
C CYS A 5 12.79 -11.56 3.83
N LYS A 6 13.03 -12.13 5.02
CA LYS A 6 11.95 -12.66 5.89
C LYS A 6 10.98 -11.54 6.32
N LEU A 7 11.51 -10.42 6.79
CA LEU A 7 10.70 -9.27 7.21
C LEU A 7 9.92 -8.67 6.04
N LEU A 8 10.54 -8.52 4.87
CA LEU A 8 9.86 -8.03 3.66
C LEU A 8 8.69 -8.96 3.28
N LYS A 9 8.86 -10.29 3.39
CA LYS A 9 7.81 -11.26 3.10
C LYS A 9 6.63 -11.15 4.06
N ILE A 10 6.90 -11.04 5.36
CA ILE A 10 5.87 -10.87 6.39
C ILE A 10 5.09 -9.57 6.15
N LEU A 11 5.81 -8.46 5.93
CA LEU A 11 5.20 -7.16 5.69
C LEU A 11 4.37 -7.17 4.40
N SER A 12 4.86 -7.83 3.35
CA SER A 12 4.12 -7.99 2.09
C SER A 12 2.83 -8.80 2.29
N PHE A 13 2.85 -9.83 3.14
CA PHE A 13 1.64 -10.57 3.47
C PHE A 13 0.62 -9.69 4.22
N LEU A 14 1.08 -8.80 5.11
CA LEU A 14 0.22 -7.82 5.76
C LEU A 14 -0.41 -6.87 4.73
N PHE A 15 0.38 -6.31 3.81
CA PHE A 15 -0.13 -5.48 2.70
C PHE A 15 -1.16 -6.23 1.84
N PHE A 16 -0.98 -7.53 1.62
CA PHE A 16 -1.94 -8.33 0.87
C PHE A 16 -3.30 -8.39 1.57
N VAL A 17 -3.30 -8.69 2.88
CA VAL A 17 -4.53 -8.77 3.68
C VAL A 17 -5.21 -7.41 3.77
N VAL A 18 -4.46 -6.35 4.08
CA VAL A 18 -4.99 -4.98 4.16
C VAL A 18 -5.56 -4.54 2.81
N GLY A 19 -4.86 -4.82 1.71
CA GLY A 19 -5.32 -4.47 0.37
C GLY A 19 -6.62 -5.15 -0.04
N ILE A 20 -6.79 -6.44 0.30
CA ILE A 20 -8.07 -7.15 0.08
C ILE A 20 -9.19 -6.54 0.93
N LEU A 21 -8.93 -6.27 2.20
CA LEU A 21 -9.93 -5.67 3.09
C LEU A 21 -10.33 -4.27 2.61
N SER A 22 -9.35 -3.45 2.22
CA SER A 22 -9.56 -2.11 1.70
C SER A 22 -10.38 -2.13 0.41
N ALA A 23 -9.98 -2.92 -0.58
CA ALA A 23 -10.72 -3.07 -1.83
C ALA A 23 -12.14 -3.64 -1.61
N GLY A 24 -12.27 -4.61 -0.69
CA GLY A 24 -13.55 -5.17 -0.29
C GLY A 24 -14.47 -4.13 0.33
N MET A 25 -13.99 -3.34 1.29
CA MET A 25 -14.77 -2.27 1.93
C MET A 25 -15.22 -1.20 0.94
N GLY A 26 -14.33 -0.75 0.05
CA GLY A 26 -14.68 0.23 -0.97
C GLY A 26 -15.76 -0.29 -1.92
N ALA A 27 -15.65 -1.57 -2.33
CA ALA A 27 -16.66 -2.20 -3.18
C ALA A 27 -18.00 -2.38 -2.45
N THR A 28 -18.01 -2.91 -1.22
CA THR A 28 -19.25 -3.11 -0.46
C THR A 28 -19.94 -1.79 -0.15
N ALA A 29 -19.20 -0.73 0.19
CA ALA A 29 -19.75 0.61 0.39
C ALA A 29 -20.39 1.17 -0.89
N LEU A 30 -19.74 0.98 -2.04
CA LEU A 30 -20.25 1.40 -3.34
C LEU A 30 -21.57 0.68 -3.67
N PHE A 31 -21.62 -0.64 -3.51
CA PHE A 31 -22.83 -1.43 -3.77
C PHE A 31 -23.96 -1.10 -2.79
N ALA A 32 -23.65 -0.97 -1.50
CA ALA A 32 -24.65 -0.67 -0.47
C ALA A 32 -25.28 0.71 -0.68
N GLY A 33 -24.48 1.76 -0.91
CA GLY A 33 -25.01 3.10 -1.17
C GLY A 33 -25.80 3.17 -2.49
N SER A 34 -25.34 2.45 -3.53
CA SER A 34 -26.11 2.38 -4.78
C SER A 34 -27.46 1.68 -4.61
N ALA A 35 -27.54 0.66 -3.77
CA ALA A 35 -28.78 -0.06 -3.50
C ALA A 35 -29.75 0.77 -2.62
N ALA A 36 -29.22 1.58 -1.70
CA ALA A 36 -30.00 2.47 -0.85
C ALA A 36 -30.47 3.75 -1.57
N GLY A 37 -29.87 4.11 -2.71
CA GLY A 37 -30.24 5.29 -3.48
C GLY A 37 -29.75 6.62 -2.87
N ASP A 38 -28.85 6.56 -1.89
CA ASP A 38 -28.30 7.70 -1.15
C ASP A 38 -26.86 8.04 -1.55
N ILE A 39 -26.30 7.35 -2.55
CA ILE A 39 -24.91 7.54 -2.96
C ILE A 39 -24.73 8.83 -3.77
N THR A 40 -23.84 9.70 -3.27
CA THR A 40 -23.46 10.94 -3.96
C THR A 40 -22.25 10.72 -4.87
N SER A 41 -22.04 11.61 -5.84
CA SER A 41 -20.84 11.58 -6.71
C SER A 41 -19.53 11.61 -5.92
N VAL A 42 -19.48 12.36 -4.82
CA VAL A 42 -18.33 12.42 -3.92
C VAL A 42 -18.09 11.08 -3.23
N MET A 43 -19.15 10.40 -2.78
CA MET A 43 -19.05 9.06 -2.17
C MET A 43 -18.57 8.01 -3.17
N ILE A 44 -19.05 8.06 -4.42
CA ILE A 44 -18.57 7.17 -5.49
C ILE A 44 -17.06 7.34 -5.68
N VAL A 45 -16.59 8.59 -5.81
CA VAL A 45 -15.15 8.87 -5.97
C VAL A 45 -14.36 8.35 -4.76
N SER A 46 -14.83 8.57 -3.54
CA SER A 46 -14.17 8.06 -2.34
C SER A 46 -14.07 6.53 -2.33
N CYS A 47 -15.16 5.83 -2.67
CA CYS A 47 -15.16 4.37 -2.76
C CYS A 47 -14.16 3.87 -3.81
N VAL A 48 -14.13 4.50 -4.99
CA VAL A 48 -13.18 4.16 -6.05
C VAL A 48 -11.73 4.39 -5.61
N VAL A 49 -11.44 5.49 -4.92
CA VAL A 49 -10.11 5.77 -4.38
C VAL A 49 -9.68 4.68 -3.39
N VAL A 50 -10.55 4.28 -2.46
CA VAL A 50 -10.26 3.19 -1.51
C VAL A 50 -9.99 1.88 -2.23
N ILE A 51 -10.77 1.55 -3.28
CA ILE A 51 -10.54 0.35 -4.10
C ILE A 51 -9.17 0.41 -4.78
N VAL A 52 -8.82 1.54 -5.40
CA VAL A 52 -7.53 1.72 -6.08
C VAL A 52 -6.37 1.60 -5.11
N LEU A 53 -6.48 2.18 -3.91
CA LEU A 53 -5.48 2.03 -2.84
C LEU A 53 -5.31 0.56 -2.44
N GLY A 54 -6.41 -0.17 -2.25
CA GLY A 54 -6.36 -1.61 -1.96
C GLY A 54 -5.66 -2.41 -3.06
N VAL A 55 -5.89 -2.07 -4.34
CA VAL A 55 -5.19 -2.69 -5.47
C VAL A 55 -3.70 -2.38 -5.44
N ILE A 56 -3.29 -1.14 -5.15
CA ILE A 56 -1.87 -0.76 -5.01
C ILE A 56 -1.20 -1.59 -3.91
N GLU A 57 -1.86 -1.79 -2.76
CA GLU A 57 -1.36 -2.61 -1.66
C GLU A 57 -1.19 -4.08 -2.05
N ILE A 58 -2.16 -4.65 -2.79
CA ILE A 58 -2.07 -6.01 -3.33
C ILE A 58 -0.88 -6.15 -4.30
N VAL A 59 -0.69 -5.18 -5.19
CA VAL A 59 0.45 -5.20 -6.13
C VAL A 59 1.78 -5.08 -5.38
N THR A 60 1.86 -4.19 -4.39
CA THR A 60 3.01 -4.06 -3.48
C THR A 60 3.31 -5.39 -2.79
N ALA A 61 2.28 -6.10 -2.32
CA ALA A 61 2.46 -7.41 -1.71
C ALA A 61 3.01 -8.46 -2.68
N VAL A 62 2.44 -8.57 -3.88
CA VAL A 62 2.88 -9.53 -4.89
C VAL A 62 4.34 -9.30 -5.26
N PHE A 63 4.72 -8.04 -5.48
CA PHE A 63 6.11 -7.67 -5.76
C PHE A 63 7.03 -7.96 -4.57
N GLY A 64 6.64 -7.60 -3.36
CA GLY A 64 7.46 -7.83 -2.16
C GLY A 64 7.70 -9.31 -1.86
N ILE A 65 6.68 -10.17 -2.00
CA ILE A 65 6.84 -11.63 -1.85
C ILE A 65 7.81 -12.17 -2.92
N ARG A 66 7.70 -11.70 -4.17
CA ARG A 66 8.61 -12.08 -5.26
C ARG A 66 10.05 -11.67 -4.98
N ALA A 67 10.29 -10.45 -4.50
CA ALA A 67 11.64 -10.00 -4.14
C ALA A 67 12.21 -10.70 -2.91
N ALA A 68 11.38 -10.99 -1.91
CA ALA A 68 11.81 -11.73 -0.74
C ALA A 68 12.27 -13.15 -1.09
N ASN A 69 11.60 -13.81 -2.04
CA ASN A 69 12.00 -15.14 -2.52
C ASN A 69 13.14 -15.10 -3.55
N ASN A 70 13.22 -14.03 -4.36
CA ASN A 70 14.27 -13.83 -5.35
C ASN A 70 14.79 -12.37 -5.31
N PRO A 71 15.88 -12.10 -4.56
CA PRO A 71 16.37 -10.74 -4.34
C PRO A 71 16.94 -10.08 -5.60
N ALA A 72 17.25 -10.83 -6.67
CA ALA A 72 17.62 -10.24 -7.96
C ALA A 72 16.49 -9.37 -8.56
N LYS A 73 15.24 -9.60 -8.15
CA LYS A 73 14.06 -8.82 -8.58
C LYS A 73 13.75 -7.64 -7.66
N ALA A 74 14.53 -7.41 -6.60
CA ALA A 74 14.23 -6.39 -5.60
C ALA A 74 14.34 -4.95 -6.12
N GLY A 75 15.05 -4.71 -7.23
CA GLY A 75 15.11 -3.39 -7.86
C GLY A 75 13.74 -2.83 -8.25
N VAL A 76 12.88 -3.66 -8.86
CA VAL A 76 11.51 -3.27 -9.26
C VAL A 76 10.65 -2.95 -8.03
N VAL A 77 10.78 -3.77 -6.98
CA VAL A 77 10.01 -3.61 -5.73
C VAL A 77 10.40 -2.35 -4.99
N TRP A 78 11.68 -2.02 -4.99
CA TRP A 78 12.17 -0.79 -4.39
C TRP A 78 11.62 0.44 -5.12
N ILE A 79 11.60 0.44 -6.46
CA ILE A 79 10.96 1.53 -7.24
C ILE A 79 9.46 1.62 -6.91
N TRP A 80 8.76 0.49 -6.89
CA TRP A 80 7.33 0.44 -6.53
C TRP A 80 7.05 0.96 -5.12
N SER A 81 7.96 0.70 -4.17
CA SER A 81 7.81 1.19 -2.80
C SER A 81 7.87 2.72 -2.69
N ILE A 82 8.54 3.40 -3.62
CA ILE A 82 8.52 4.88 -3.70
C ILE A 82 7.13 5.37 -4.10
N ILE A 83 6.48 4.69 -5.04
CA ILE A 83 5.12 5.01 -5.47
C ILE A 83 4.15 4.80 -4.30
N CYS A 84 4.28 3.68 -3.59
CA CYS A 84 3.45 3.38 -2.43
C CYS A 84 3.63 4.43 -1.32
N LEU A 85 4.89 4.81 -1.03
CA LEU A 85 5.23 5.86 -0.07
C LEU A 85 4.62 7.22 -0.47
N ALA A 86 4.76 7.61 -1.74
CA ALA A 86 4.19 8.86 -2.24
C ALA A 86 2.66 8.85 -2.13
N CYS A 87 2.01 7.73 -2.43
CA CYS A 87 0.57 7.58 -2.32
C CYS A 87 0.09 7.71 -0.87
N SER A 88 0.78 7.08 0.09
CA SER A 88 0.48 7.24 1.52
C SER A 88 0.70 8.66 2.01
N ALA A 89 1.77 9.33 1.55
CA ALA A 89 2.04 10.72 1.92
C ALA A 89 0.99 11.69 1.35
N ILE A 90 0.57 11.50 0.10
CA ILE A 90 -0.49 12.29 -0.54
C ILE A 90 -1.83 12.04 0.17
N SER A 91 -2.14 10.78 0.50
CA SER A 91 -3.38 10.44 1.22
C SER A 91 -3.43 11.14 2.58
N LEU A 92 -2.33 11.12 3.33
CA LEU A 92 -2.22 11.86 4.59
C LEU A 92 -2.33 13.38 4.37
N LEU A 93 -1.71 13.93 3.32
CA LEU A 93 -1.82 15.36 3.03
C LEU A 93 -3.28 15.76 2.73
N LEU A 94 -3.97 14.98 1.90
CA LEU A 94 -5.38 15.22 1.54
C LEU A 94 -6.34 15.01 2.70
N SER A 95 -5.95 14.24 3.73
CA SER A 95 -6.73 14.10 4.96
C SER A 95 -6.71 15.37 5.83
N LEU A 96 -5.79 16.31 5.58
CA LEU A 96 -5.67 17.54 6.37
C LEU A 96 -6.89 18.47 6.15
N PRO A 97 -7.44 19.08 7.21
CA PRO A 97 -8.56 20.02 7.09
C PRO A 97 -8.28 21.21 6.18
N LEU A 98 -7.03 21.67 6.12
CA LEU A 98 -6.60 22.77 5.26
C LEU A 98 -6.80 22.49 3.76
N LEU A 99 -6.79 21.22 3.35
CA LEU A 99 -6.99 20.79 1.97
C LEU A 99 -8.40 20.24 1.72
N GLY A 100 -9.34 20.47 2.65
CA GLY A 100 -10.72 19.99 2.56
C GLY A 100 -10.92 18.56 3.08
N GLY A 101 -9.93 17.98 3.76
CA GLY A 101 -10.04 16.68 4.41
C GLY A 101 -10.81 16.73 5.73
N THR A 102 -11.26 15.57 6.21
CA THR A 102 -12.03 15.45 7.46
C THR A 102 -11.15 15.37 8.73
N GLY A 103 -9.85 15.57 8.59
CA GLY A 103 -8.85 15.34 9.65
C GLY A 103 -8.09 14.04 9.41
N SER A 104 -6.79 14.04 9.73
CA SER A 104 -5.95 12.86 9.59
C SER A 104 -6.36 11.76 10.56
N SER A 105 -6.46 10.54 10.05
CA SER A 105 -6.90 9.38 10.80
C SER A 105 -5.72 8.47 11.17
N ILE A 106 -5.90 7.63 12.19
CA ILE A 106 -4.89 6.63 12.59
C ILE A 106 -4.48 5.73 11.40
N PRO A 107 -5.40 5.28 10.52
CA PRO A 107 -5.04 4.58 9.30
C PRO A 107 -4.07 5.32 8.39
N ASP A 108 -4.23 6.64 8.20
CA ASP A 108 -3.36 7.42 7.31
C ASP A 108 -1.91 7.48 7.82
N PHE A 109 -1.74 7.70 9.12
CA PHE A 109 -0.42 7.68 9.77
C PHE A 109 0.20 6.28 9.75
N THR A 110 -0.62 5.25 10.02
CA THR A 110 -0.14 3.87 10.04
C THR A 110 0.30 3.44 8.64
N GLY A 111 -0.48 3.77 7.60
CA GLY A 111 -0.12 3.52 6.20
C GLY A 111 1.19 4.20 5.80
N LEU A 112 1.42 5.45 6.24
CA LEU A 112 2.68 6.15 5.99
C LEU A 112 3.87 5.48 6.70
N ILE A 113 3.75 5.14 7.98
CA ILE A 113 4.83 4.49 8.73
C ILE A 113 5.17 3.13 8.11
N VAL A 114 4.16 2.34 7.78
CA VAL A 114 4.31 1.01 7.19
C VAL A 114 4.94 1.09 5.79
N SER A 115 4.57 2.08 4.98
CA SER A 115 5.20 2.29 3.66
C SER A 115 6.66 2.75 3.76
N ILE A 116 7.02 3.57 4.76
CA ILE A 116 8.43 3.92 5.07
C ILE A 116 9.22 2.66 5.41
N ILE A 117 8.72 1.83 6.33
CA ILE A 117 9.37 0.59 6.74
C ILE A 117 9.54 -0.34 5.52
N TYR A 118 8.52 -0.44 4.68
CA TYR A 118 8.55 -1.24 3.46
C TYR A 118 9.65 -0.75 2.51
N PHE A 119 9.74 0.55 2.25
CA PHE A 119 10.80 1.14 1.42
C PHE A 119 12.20 0.81 1.93
N VAL A 120 12.43 0.95 3.24
CA VAL A 120 13.72 0.64 3.87
C VAL A 120 14.07 -0.84 3.71
N LEU A 121 13.11 -1.74 3.93
CA LEU A 121 13.32 -3.18 3.76
C LEU A 121 13.57 -3.56 2.29
N ALA A 122 12.81 -2.99 1.36
CA ALA A 122 13.03 -3.20 -0.08
C ALA A 122 14.43 -2.76 -0.52
N ASN A 123 14.92 -1.62 0.01
CA ASN A 123 16.29 -1.16 -0.27
C ASN A 123 17.35 -2.11 0.30
N ARG A 124 17.14 -2.66 1.50
CA ARG A 124 18.05 -3.65 2.10
C ARG A 124 18.10 -4.93 1.28
N VAL A 125 16.94 -5.47 0.89
CA VAL A 125 16.86 -6.68 0.04
C VAL A 125 17.50 -6.43 -1.33
N LYS A 126 17.34 -5.23 -1.91
CA LYS A 126 18.04 -4.83 -3.15
C LYS A 126 19.55 -4.89 -3.00
N LYS A 127 20.12 -4.30 -1.94
CA LYS A 127 21.57 -4.35 -1.68
C LYS A 127 22.06 -5.78 -1.52
N GLU A 128 21.37 -6.60 -0.71
CA GLU A 128 21.71 -8.02 -0.55
C GLU A 128 21.62 -8.82 -1.86
N GLY A 129 20.76 -8.42 -2.80
CA GLY A 129 20.66 -9.02 -4.12
C GLY A 129 21.84 -8.65 -5.02
N MET A 130 22.32 -7.40 -4.93
CA MET A 130 23.48 -6.92 -5.68
C MET A 130 24.77 -7.60 -5.21
N ASP A 131 24.97 -7.73 -3.90
CA ASP A 131 26.16 -8.37 -3.30
C ASP A 131 26.30 -9.86 -3.68
N ARG A 132 25.22 -10.50 -4.13
CA ARG A 132 25.22 -11.90 -4.57
C ARG A 132 25.48 -12.08 -6.07
N LEU A 133 25.44 -10.98 -6.82
CA LEU A 133 25.66 -10.96 -8.27
C LEU A 133 27.06 -10.46 -8.64
N SER A 134 27.74 -9.78 -7.72
CA SER A 134 29.18 -9.44 -7.78
C SER A 134 30.05 -10.62 -7.40
#